data_AF-A0A1P8F780-F1
#
_entry.id   AF-A0A1P8F780-F1
#
_cell.length_a   1.000
_cell.length_b   1.000
_cell.length_c   1.000
_cell.angle_alpha   90.00
_cell.angle_beta   90.00
_cell.angle_gamma   90.00
#
_symmetry.space_group_name_H-M   'P 1'
#
loop_
_entity.id
_entity.type
_entity.pdbx_description
1 polymer ?
#
loop_
_entity_poly.entity_id
_entity_poly.type
_entity_poly.pdbx_seq_one_letter_code
_entity_poly.pdbx_strand_id
1 'polypeptide(L)'
;MADNGLRIGFIGAGKVGNTLAMALVKAGYSVNAVTSNDVSSAYKMADKLPSAVVFDSPEEMGSACDLIFITTPDSVISEIAASIPFHPGLMICHTAAAVAVSALDGLKKSGALTGVFHPLQAIGSKNAEILPGITFAIEADEPLLTILRQMAVRLDGRTIALKENDRVLYHASAIFASNYLVTLVSLAAELWQGFGTSEQAVRALMPLMRGTLDNVEQIGIPECLTGPVARGDIDSIKLHLEALVEHAPTVLDVYRILGLHTVPIALAKGGIDREKADRLLQILEKKQ
;
A
#
# COMPACT_ATOMS: atom_id res chain seq x y z
N MET A 1 18.90 -22.22 -6.11
CA MET A 1 20.25 -21.75 -5.72
C MET A 1 20.09 -20.96 -4.44
N ALA A 2 20.72 -21.46 -3.38
CA ALA A 2 20.73 -20.84 -2.06
C ALA A 2 21.59 -19.58 -2.12
N ASP A 3 21.18 -18.55 -1.37
CA ASP A 3 22.00 -17.43 -0.89
C ASP A 3 23.29 -17.15 -1.68
N ASN A 4 23.27 -16.15 -2.58
CA ASN A 4 24.49 -15.69 -3.26
C ASN A 4 25.49 -15.00 -2.32
N GLY A 5 25.29 -15.03 -0.98
CA GLY A 5 26.14 -14.31 -0.03
C GLY A 5 25.98 -12.79 -0.16
N LEU A 6 24.82 -12.34 -0.67
CA LEU A 6 24.56 -10.94 -0.93
C LEU A 6 24.43 -10.17 0.37
N ARG A 7 25.27 -9.15 0.56
CA ARG A 7 25.23 -8.25 1.71
C ARG A 7 24.15 -7.19 1.50
N ILE A 8 23.05 -7.29 2.23
CA ILE A 8 21.91 -6.39 2.09
C ILE A 8 21.93 -5.28 3.16
N GLY A 9 21.85 -4.04 2.71
CA GLY A 9 21.76 -2.86 3.55
C GLY A 9 20.40 -2.16 3.48
N PHE A 10 20.00 -1.51 4.58
CA PHE A 10 18.82 -0.66 4.64
C PHE A 10 19.17 0.77 5.04
N ILE A 11 18.76 1.73 4.21
CA ILE A 11 18.76 3.15 4.56
C ILE A 11 17.34 3.55 4.91
N GLY A 12 17.11 3.93 6.16
CA GLY A 12 15.80 4.14 6.76
C GLY A 12 15.35 2.94 7.61
N ALA A 13 15.18 3.17 8.91
CA ALA A 13 14.70 2.16 9.85
C ALA A 13 13.21 2.36 10.19
N GLY A 14 12.40 2.73 9.18
CA GLY A 14 10.96 2.92 9.31
C GLY A 14 10.18 1.60 9.33
N LYS A 15 8.85 1.70 9.26
CA LYS A 15 7.96 0.51 9.26
C LYS A 15 8.24 -0.41 8.07
N VAL A 16 8.39 0.16 6.86
CA VAL A 16 8.68 -0.59 5.63
C VAL A 16 10.05 -1.26 5.73
N GLY A 17 11.10 -0.51 6.08
CA GLY A 17 12.46 -1.04 6.25
C GLY A 17 12.51 -2.19 7.24
N ASN A 18 11.95 -2.03 8.44
CA ASN A 18 11.88 -3.11 9.44
C ASN A 18 11.16 -4.35 8.91
N THR A 19 9.97 -4.17 8.34
CA THR A 19 9.13 -5.28 7.88
C THR A 19 9.81 -6.06 6.76
N LEU A 20 10.38 -5.35 5.78
CA LEU A 20 11.06 -5.98 4.64
C LEU A 20 12.37 -6.65 5.06
N ALA A 21 13.19 -6.01 5.91
CA ALA A 21 14.44 -6.61 6.38
C ALA A 21 14.21 -7.90 7.16
N MET A 22 13.23 -7.91 8.07
CA MET A 22 12.87 -9.11 8.83
C MET A 22 12.36 -10.23 7.91
N ALA A 23 11.57 -9.88 6.90
CA ALA A 23 11.09 -10.85 5.91
C ALA A 23 12.24 -11.43 5.07
N LEU A 24 13.22 -10.61 4.67
CA LEU A 24 14.42 -11.06 3.96
C LEU A 24 15.27 -12.00 4.82
N VAL A 25 15.49 -11.68 6.09
CA VAL A 25 16.18 -12.57 7.03
C VAL A 25 15.44 -13.90 7.18
N LYS A 26 14.12 -13.87 7.35
CA LYS A 26 13.27 -15.08 7.43
C LYS A 26 13.35 -15.94 6.16
N ALA A 27 13.56 -15.31 5.00
CA ALA A 27 13.74 -15.98 3.71
C ALA A 27 15.19 -16.47 3.45
N GLY A 28 16.10 -16.22 4.39
CA GLY A 28 17.49 -16.68 4.37
C GLY A 28 18.48 -15.72 3.70
N TYR A 29 18.14 -14.43 3.56
CA TYR A 29 19.08 -13.41 3.09
C TYR A 29 19.87 -12.78 4.24
N SER A 30 21.10 -12.34 3.95
CA SER A 30 21.95 -11.64 4.92
C SER A 30 21.69 -10.14 4.89
N VAL A 31 20.96 -9.64 5.90
CA VAL A 31 20.82 -8.19 6.14
C VAL A 31 21.89 -7.77 7.15
N ASN A 32 22.94 -7.10 6.66
CA ASN A 32 24.17 -6.86 7.41
C ASN A 32 24.41 -5.39 7.76
N ALA A 33 23.59 -4.47 7.25
CA ALA A 33 23.82 -3.05 7.45
C ALA A 33 22.52 -2.26 7.58
N VAL A 34 22.48 -1.33 8.54
CA VAL A 34 21.35 -0.42 8.75
C VAL A 34 21.88 0.98 9.02
N THR A 35 21.27 1.98 8.40
CA THR A 35 21.45 3.38 8.80
C THR A 35 20.10 4.10 8.78
N SER A 36 19.96 5.14 9.60
CA SER A 36 18.73 5.92 9.74
C SER A 36 19.04 7.24 10.42
N ASN A 37 18.38 8.33 10.00
CA ASN A 37 18.49 9.63 10.68
C ASN A 37 18.10 9.57 12.16
N ASP A 38 17.17 8.68 12.50
CA ASP A 38 16.92 8.30 13.90
C ASP A 38 17.79 7.09 14.25
N VAL A 39 18.90 7.38 14.93
CA VAL A 39 19.86 6.40 15.44
C VAL A 39 19.17 5.39 16.35
N SER A 40 18.22 5.80 17.19
CA SER A 40 17.49 4.86 18.06
C SER A 40 16.68 3.84 17.24
N SER A 41 16.10 4.29 16.12
CA SER A 41 15.39 3.39 15.20
C SER A 41 16.34 2.45 14.46
N ALA A 42 17.54 2.90 14.08
CA ALA A 42 18.56 2.04 13.46
C ALA A 42 18.97 0.89 14.41
N TYR A 43 19.33 1.22 15.66
CA TYR A 43 19.71 0.19 16.65
C TYR A 43 18.56 -0.78 16.95
N LYS A 44 17.32 -0.28 17.12
CA LYS A 44 16.14 -1.16 17.33
C LYS A 44 15.87 -2.12 16.18
N MET A 45 16.21 -1.71 14.95
CA MET A 45 16.11 -2.57 13.77
C MET A 45 17.26 -3.57 13.77
N ALA A 46 18.50 -3.12 13.98
CA ALA A 46 19.69 -3.95 14.02
C ALA A 46 19.62 -5.04 15.12
N ASP A 47 19.06 -4.73 16.30
CA ASP A 47 18.86 -5.69 17.40
C ASP A 47 18.03 -6.92 17.00
N LYS A 48 17.22 -6.81 15.94
CA LYS A 48 16.38 -7.90 15.43
C LYS A 48 17.03 -8.65 14.26
N LEU A 49 18.16 -8.17 13.76
CA LEU A 49 18.84 -8.67 12.58
C LEU A 49 20.15 -9.36 13.01
N PRO A 50 20.33 -10.67 12.75
CA PRO A 50 21.43 -11.46 13.33
C PRO A 50 22.86 -10.96 13.07
N SER A 51 23.08 -10.15 12.03
CA SER A 51 24.41 -9.72 11.60
C SER A 51 24.47 -8.25 11.19
N ALA A 52 23.47 -7.46 11.57
CA ALA A 52 23.41 -6.05 11.18
C ALA A 52 24.35 -5.18 12.00
N VAL A 53 25.15 -4.38 11.29
CA VAL A 53 25.92 -3.28 11.86
C VAL A 53 25.18 -1.97 11.59
N VAL A 54 25.12 -1.10 12.60
CA VAL A 54 24.59 0.25 12.43
C VAL A 54 25.72 1.15 11.92
N PHE A 55 25.45 1.85 10.82
CA PHE A 55 26.36 2.85 10.25
C PHE A 55 25.87 4.25 10.55
N ASP A 56 26.80 5.17 10.79
CA ASP A 56 26.48 6.56 11.17
C ASP A 56 25.91 7.35 9.98
N SER A 57 26.20 6.92 8.75
CA SER A 57 25.72 7.61 7.56
C SER A 57 25.50 6.70 6.34
N PRO A 58 24.68 7.12 5.35
CA PRO A 58 24.49 6.40 4.09
C PRO A 58 25.77 6.17 3.28
N GLU A 59 26.75 7.07 3.38
CA GLU A 59 28.02 7.01 2.65
C GLU A 59 28.80 5.73 3.01
N GLU A 60 28.79 5.34 4.29
CA GLU A 60 29.54 4.18 4.78
C GLU A 60 28.94 2.84 4.29
N MET A 61 27.64 2.84 3.99
CA MET A 61 26.91 1.66 3.54
C MET A 61 27.40 1.16 2.18
N GLY A 62 27.87 2.07 1.30
CA GLY A 62 28.26 1.74 -0.07
C GLY A 62 29.37 0.71 -0.14
N SER A 63 30.32 0.69 0.81
CA SER A 63 31.40 -0.32 0.82
C SER A 63 31.02 -1.62 1.53
N ALA A 64 29.96 -1.59 2.34
CA ALA A 64 29.55 -2.69 3.21
C ALA A 64 28.48 -3.60 2.59
N CYS A 65 27.81 -3.15 1.52
CA CYS A 65 26.64 -3.80 0.95
C CYS A 65 26.82 -4.06 -0.54
N ASP A 66 26.19 -5.13 -1.02
CA ASP A 66 26.06 -5.43 -2.45
C ASP A 66 24.70 -4.95 -2.99
N LEU A 67 23.66 -4.96 -2.14
CA LEU A 67 22.33 -4.43 -2.43
C LEU A 67 21.86 -3.51 -1.30
N ILE A 68 21.45 -2.29 -1.63
CA ILE A 68 20.93 -1.31 -0.67
C ILE A 68 19.46 -1.03 -0.96
N PHE A 69 18.61 -1.09 0.07
CA PHE A 69 17.23 -0.62 0.03
C PHE A 69 17.10 0.75 0.71
N ILE A 70 16.68 1.77 -0.05
CA ILE A 70 16.24 3.06 0.47
C ILE A 70 14.75 2.95 0.83
N THR A 71 14.44 3.04 2.12
CA THR A 71 13.09 2.96 2.69
C THR A 71 12.70 4.23 3.47
N THR A 72 13.30 5.36 3.09
CA THR A 72 13.07 6.70 3.63
C THR A 72 11.84 7.35 3.00
N PRO A 73 11.39 8.53 3.49
CA PRO A 73 10.37 9.31 2.81
C PRO A 73 10.75 9.61 1.35
N ASP A 74 9.74 9.62 0.48
CA ASP A 74 9.87 9.81 -0.97
C ASP A 74 10.70 11.04 -1.35
N SER A 75 10.53 12.15 -0.62
CA SER A 75 11.15 13.44 -0.92
C SER A 75 12.68 13.47 -0.76
N VAL A 76 13.27 12.52 -0.04
CA VAL A 76 14.72 12.49 0.25
C VAL A 76 15.46 11.36 -0.49
N ILE A 77 14.76 10.56 -1.30
CA ILE A 77 15.37 9.40 -1.97
C ILE A 77 16.52 9.81 -2.89
N SER A 78 16.31 10.82 -3.74
CA SER A 78 17.34 11.27 -4.70
C SER A 78 18.56 11.88 -4.00
N GLU A 79 18.35 12.60 -2.90
CA GLU A 79 19.43 13.20 -2.10
C GLU A 79 20.30 12.11 -1.46
N ILE A 80 19.66 11.13 -0.82
CA ILE A 80 20.33 9.97 -0.21
C ILE A 80 21.07 9.17 -1.26
N ALA A 81 20.44 8.89 -2.41
CA ALA A 81 21.08 8.15 -3.49
C ALA A 81 22.34 8.86 -4.00
N ALA A 82 22.34 10.19 -4.06
CA ALA A 82 23.50 10.97 -4.49
C ALA A 82 24.67 10.94 -3.50
N SER A 83 24.44 10.60 -2.23
CA SER A 83 25.48 10.57 -1.21
C SER A 83 26.19 9.21 -1.11
N ILE A 84 25.61 8.14 -1.66
CA ILE A 84 26.19 6.79 -1.60
C ILE A 84 27.37 6.67 -2.58
N PRO A 85 28.56 6.26 -2.14
CA PRO A 85 29.69 6.04 -3.02
C PRO A 85 29.46 4.81 -3.91
N PHE A 86 29.71 4.96 -5.22
CA PHE A 86 29.64 3.86 -6.16
C PHE A 86 30.81 2.88 -6.00
N HIS A 87 30.53 1.60 -6.16
CA HIS A 87 31.51 0.57 -6.46
C HIS A 87 30.97 -0.39 -7.55
N PRO A 88 31.85 -1.07 -8.30
CA PRO A 88 31.42 -2.07 -9.28
C PRO A 88 30.52 -3.13 -8.65
N GLY A 89 29.36 -3.37 -9.28
CA GLY A 89 28.38 -4.35 -8.82
C GLY A 89 27.36 -3.84 -7.79
N LEU A 90 27.45 -2.56 -7.37
CA LEU A 90 26.46 -1.97 -6.46
C LEU A 90 25.05 -2.07 -7.05
N MET A 91 24.15 -2.70 -6.30
CA MET A 91 22.71 -2.67 -6.56
C MET A 91 22.03 -1.74 -5.56
N ILE A 92 21.09 -0.94 -6.05
CA ILE A 92 20.33 -0.03 -5.20
C ILE A 92 18.87 0.01 -5.61
N CYS A 93 17.99 -0.12 -4.62
CA CYS A 93 16.56 -0.08 -4.81
C CYS A 93 15.93 0.92 -3.84
N HIS A 94 14.83 1.56 -4.25
CA HIS A 94 13.93 2.19 -3.29
C HIS A 94 12.59 1.45 -3.24
N THR A 95 11.84 1.66 -2.16
CA THR A 95 10.53 1.01 -1.96
C THR A 95 9.35 1.94 -2.21
N ALA A 96 9.57 3.20 -2.61
CA ALA A 96 8.49 4.15 -2.88
C ALA A 96 7.69 3.77 -4.13
N ALA A 97 6.35 3.77 -4.00
CA ALA A 97 5.44 3.46 -5.10
C ALA A 97 5.41 4.57 -6.16
N ALA A 98 5.31 5.82 -5.73
CA ALA A 98 5.07 6.97 -6.60
C ALA A 98 6.35 7.58 -7.20
N VAL A 99 7.52 7.24 -6.64
CA VAL A 99 8.81 7.73 -7.12
C VAL A 99 9.32 6.85 -8.26
N ALA A 100 9.75 7.46 -9.36
CA ALA A 100 10.32 6.74 -10.49
C ALA A 100 11.75 6.28 -10.21
N VAL A 101 12.20 5.20 -10.88
CA VAL A 101 13.58 4.70 -10.73
C VAL A 101 14.64 5.74 -11.09
N SER A 102 14.27 6.74 -11.90
CA SER A 102 15.13 7.88 -12.29
C SER A 102 15.58 8.74 -11.12
N ALA A 103 14.95 8.63 -9.94
CA ALA A 103 15.48 9.17 -8.69
C ALA A 103 16.89 8.63 -8.36
N LEU A 104 17.27 7.48 -8.93
CA LEU A 104 18.56 6.83 -8.76
C LEU A 104 19.51 7.06 -9.96
N ASP A 105 19.16 7.92 -10.92
CA ASP A 105 19.93 8.10 -12.17
C ASP A 105 21.38 8.54 -11.95
N GLY A 106 21.66 9.28 -10.87
CA GLY A 106 23.02 9.67 -10.51
C GLY A 106 23.93 8.45 -10.32
N LEU A 107 23.45 7.42 -9.60
CA LEU A 107 24.16 6.17 -9.39
C LEU A 107 24.15 5.28 -10.64
N LYS A 108 23.05 5.28 -11.40
CA LYS A 108 22.95 4.54 -12.66
C LYS A 108 24.03 4.99 -13.65
N LYS A 109 24.26 6.30 -13.78
CA LYS A 109 25.32 6.88 -14.62
C LYS A 109 26.73 6.47 -14.19
N SER A 110 26.94 6.24 -12.90
CA SER A 110 28.20 5.71 -12.35
C SER A 110 28.38 4.21 -12.58
N GLY A 111 27.33 3.49 -13.03
CA GLY A 111 27.36 2.06 -13.33
C GLY A 111 26.65 1.18 -12.29
N ALA A 112 25.94 1.77 -11.32
CA ALA A 112 25.12 1.00 -10.38
C ALA A 112 23.90 0.39 -11.07
N LEU A 113 23.46 -0.77 -10.58
CA LEU A 113 22.20 -1.36 -10.98
C LEU A 113 21.09 -0.77 -10.11
N THR A 114 20.12 -0.08 -10.72
CA THR A 114 19.07 0.65 -10.00
C THR A 114 17.71 0.00 -10.17
N GLY A 115 16.88 0.07 -9.14
CA GLY A 115 15.54 -0.50 -9.20
C GLY A 115 14.54 0.05 -8.19
N VAL A 116 13.32 -0.45 -8.31
CA VAL A 116 12.21 -0.25 -7.38
C VAL A 116 11.72 -1.61 -6.92
N PHE A 117 11.52 -1.76 -5.62
CA PHE A 117 11.00 -2.97 -5.01
C PHE A 117 9.89 -2.62 -4.02
N HIS A 118 8.70 -2.33 -4.53
CA HIS A 118 7.61 -1.82 -3.72
C HIS A 118 6.62 -2.93 -3.32
N PRO A 119 6.49 -3.28 -2.02
CA PRO A 119 5.45 -4.19 -1.54
C PRO A 119 4.09 -3.51 -1.56
N LEU A 120 3.12 -4.05 -2.31
CA LEU A 120 1.73 -3.58 -2.32
C LEU A 120 1.01 -4.02 -1.05
N GLN A 121 1.32 -3.36 0.06
CA GLN A 121 0.73 -3.66 1.37
C GLN A 121 0.71 -2.40 2.25
N ALA A 122 -0.36 -2.21 3.02
CA ALA A 122 -0.40 -1.21 4.07
C ALA A 122 0.42 -1.66 5.29
N ILE A 123 1.67 -1.18 5.40
CA ILE A 123 2.57 -1.50 6.52
C ILE A 123 2.34 -0.51 7.66
N GLY A 124 1.27 -0.75 8.44
CA GLY A 124 0.77 0.18 9.45
C GLY A 124 1.38 0.05 10.85
N SER A 125 1.89 -1.12 11.24
CA SER A 125 2.35 -1.42 12.61
C SER A 125 3.84 -1.75 12.68
N LYS A 126 4.42 -1.67 13.88
CA LYS A 126 5.83 -2.03 14.14
C LYS A 126 6.11 -3.55 14.10
N ASN A 127 5.06 -4.35 14.17
CA ASN A 127 5.10 -5.82 14.11
C ASN A 127 4.43 -6.33 12.83
N ALA A 128 4.33 -5.48 11.81
CA ALA A 128 3.82 -5.91 10.52
C ALA A 128 4.81 -6.94 9.93
N GLU A 129 4.25 -7.97 9.31
CA GLU A 129 5.00 -8.91 8.49
C GLU A 129 4.64 -8.66 7.02
N ILE A 130 5.55 -9.02 6.12
CA ILE A 130 5.19 -9.19 4.71
C ILE A 130 4.16 -10.33 4.64
N LEU A 131 2.97 -10.04 4.14
CA LEU A 131 1.90 -11.03 4.07
C LEU A 131 2.18 -12.03 2.94
N PRO A 132 1.91 -13.33 3.15
CA PRO A 132 1.86 -14.32 2.08
C PRO A 132 1.00 -13.87 0.91
N GLY A 133 1.49 -14.07 -0.31
CA GLY A 133 0.76 -13.77 -1.55
C GLY A 133 0.73 -12.30 -1.96
N ILE A 134 1.41 -11.38 -1.25
CA ILE A 134 1.40 -9.96 -1.64
C ILE A 134 2.04 -9.75 -3.02
N THR A 135 1.66 -8.67 -3.67
CA THR A 135 2.26 -8.26 -4.94
C THR A 135 3.40 -7.28 -4.69
N PHE A 136 4.56 -7.52 -5.29
CA PHE A 136 5.65 -6.57 -5.40
C PHE A 136 5.62 -5.91 -6.77
N ALA A 137 5.53 -4.58 -6.81
CA ALA A 137 5.80 -3.82 -8.02
C ALA A 137 7.31 -3.66 -8.18
N ILE A 138 7.85 -4.19 -9.28
CA ILE A 138 9.29 -4.22 -9.55
C ILE A 138 9.60 -3.50 -10.86
N GLU A 139 10.58 -2.60 -10.80
CA GLU A 139 11.15 -1.91 -11.96
C GLU A 139 12.67 -1.96 -11.83
N ALA A 140 13.37 -2.54 -12.80
CA ALA A 140 14.82 -2.59 -12.87
C ALA A 140 15.24 -3.10 -14.26
N ASP A 141 16.48 -2.83 -14.65
CA ASP A 141 17.13 -3.49 -15.79
C ASP A 141 17.76 -4.83 -15.36
N GLU A 142 18.04 -5.72 -16.31
CA GLU A 142 18.82 -6.93 -16.02
C GLU A 142 20.29 -6.59 -15.71
N PRO A 143 20.96 -7.32 -14.79
CA PRO A 143 20.50 -8.54 -14.12
C PRO A 143 19.67 -8.32 -12.83
N LEU A 144 19.52 -7.07 -12.38
CA LEU A 144 18.86 -6.75 -11.11
C LEU A 144 17.37 -7.15 -11.12
N LEU A 145 16.68 -6.99 -12.25
CA LEU A 145 15.28 -7.41 -12.39
C LEU A 145 15.07 -8.89 -12.03
N THR A 146 15.93 -9.77 -12.53
CA THR A 146 15.88 -11.20 -12.19
C THR A 146 16.11 -11.43 -10.69
N ILE A 147 17.07 -10.74 -10.09
CA ILE A 147 17.37 -10.85 -8.65
C ILE A 147 16.17 -10.42 -7.81
N LEU A 148 15.58 -9.26 -8.10
CA LEU A 148 14.43 -8.74 -7.37
C LEU A 148 13.19 -9.64 -7.51
N ARG A 149 12.95 -10.21 -8.70
CA ARG A 149 11.86 -11.18 -8.90
C ARG A 149 12.06 -12.44 -8.06
N GLN A 150 13.28 -12.96 -8.00
CA GLN A 150 13.61 -14.11 -7.15
C GLN A 150 13.44 -13.78 -5.66
N MET A 151 13.80 -12.57 -5.24
CA MET A 151 13.54 -12.08 -3.88
C MET A 151 12.05 -12.05 -3.57
N ALA A 152 11.21 -11.46 -4.42
CA ALA A 152 9.76 -11.43 -4.21
C ALA A 152 9.17 -12.85 -4.08
N VAL A 153 9.55 -13.79 -4.96
CA VAL A 153 9.09 -15.18 -4.89
C VAL A 153 9.53 -15.87 -3.59
N ARG A 154 10.75 -15.62 -3.13
CA ARG A 154 11.27 -16.11 -1.84
C ARG A 154 10.52 -15.55 -0.63
N LEU A 155 9.93 -14.37 -0.76
CA LEU A 155 9.06 -13.74 0.23
C LEU A 155 7.59 -14.20 0.11
N ASP A 156 7.34 -15.28 -0.63
CA ASP A 156 5.99 -15.79 -0.95
C ASP A 156 5.11 -14.74 -1.67
N GLY A 157 5.76 -13.83 -2.40
CA GLY A 157 5.12 -12.77 -3.15
C GLY A 157 4.97 -13.07 -4.63
N ARG A 158 4.08 -12.31 -5.26
CA ARG A 158 3.91 -12.20 -6.72
C ARG A 158 4.61 -10.95 -7.21
N THR A 159 4.85 -10.85 -8.51
CA THR A 159 5.49 -9.68 -9.10
C THR A 159 4.65 -9.09 -10.21
N ILE A 160 4.60 -7.77 -10.28
CA ILE A 160 4.12 -7.03 -11.45
C ILE A 160 5.21 -6.10 -11.94
N ALA A 161 5.27 -5.91 -13.25
CA ALA A 161 6.06 -4.85 -13.86
C ALA A 161 5.15 -3.65 -14.10
N LEU A 162 5.63 -2.45 -13.78
CA LEU A 162 4.93 -1.20 -14.07
C LEU A 162 5.63 -0.51 -15.24
N LYS A 163 4.85 0.04 -16.17
CA LYS A 163 5.38 1.07 -17.08
C LYS A 163 5.46 2.38 -16.30
N GLU A 164 6.36 3.26 -16.71
CA GLU A 164 6.56 4.56 -16.07
C GLU A 164 5.25 5.34 -15.88
N ASN A 165 4.40 5.39 -16.92
CA ASN A 165 3.12 6.09 -16.91
C ASN A 165 2.04 5.42 -16.04
N ASP A 166 2.18 4.12 -15.73
CA ASP A 166 1.18 3.38 -14.95
C ASP A 166 1.36 3.58 -13.43
N ARG A 167 2.54 4.06 -13.00
CA ARG A 167 2.93 4.20 -11.60
C ARG A 167 1.98 5.06 -10.77
N VAL A 168 1.56 6.20 -11.33
CA VAL A 168 0.67 7.14 -10.64
C VAL A 168 -0.70 6.50 -10.42
N LEU A 169 -1.24 5.84 -11.44
CA LEU A 169 -2.52 5.13 -11.35
C LEU A 169 -2.43 3.91 -10.42
N TYR A 170 -1.34 3.17 -10.48
CA TYR A 170 -1.03 2.08 -9.57
C TYR A 170 -1.04 2.56 -8.11
N HIS A 171 -0.32 3.65 -7.81
CA HIS A 171 -0.29 4.20 -6.46
C HIS A 171 -1.68 4.70 -6.02
N ALA A 172 -2.40 5.42 -6.88
CA ALA A 172 -3.76 5.85 -6.60
C ALA A 172 -4.69 4.67 -6.28
N SER A 173 -4.58 3.55 -7.01
CA SER A 173 -5.38 2.34 -6.73
C SER A 173 -5.12 1.77 -5.33
N ALA A 174 -3.87 1.83 -4.87
CA ALA A 174 -3.51 1.42 -3.51
C ALA A 174 -4.14 2.36 -2.46
N ILE A 175 -4.15 3.68 -2.71
CA ILE A 175 -4.81 4.67 -1.83
C ILE A 175 -6.31 4.39 -1.69
N PHE A 176 -6.98 4.02 -2.78
CA PHE A 176 -8.38 3.59 -2.73
C PHE A 176 -8.56 2.33 -1.88
N ALA A 177 -7.68 1.34 -2.03
CA ALA A 177 -7.76 0.06 -1.33
C ALA A 177 -7.34 0.12 0.15
N SER A 178 -6.55 1.12 0.58
CA SER A 178 -6.06 1.23 1.96
C SER A 178 -6.50 2.50 2.67
N ASN A 179 -6.13 3.67 2.16
CA ASN A 179 -6.25 4.92 2.91
C ASN A 179 -7.70 5.37 2.96
N TYR A 180 -8.38 5.33 1.81
CA TYR A 180 -9.79 5.67 1.76
C TYR A 180 -10.67 4.65 2.47
N LEU A 181 -10.23 3.38 2.58
CA LEU A 181 -10.91 2.42 3.45
C LEU A 181 -10.92 2.92 4.92
N VAL A 182 -9.81 3.44 5.44
CA VAL A 182 -9.76 4.05 6.79
C VAL A 182 -10.71 5.24 6.89
N THR A 183 -10.74 6.11 5.88
CA THR A 183 -11.69 7.23 5.82
C THR A 183 -13.14 6.76 5.88
N LEU A 184 -13.49 5.73 5.09
CA LEU A 184 -14.84 5.14 5.10
C LEU A 184 -15.22 4.56 6.45
N VAL A 185 -14.30 3.85 7.12
CA VAL A 185 -14.53 3.34 8.48
C VAL A 185 -14.75 4.49 9.47
N SER A 186 -13.98 5.57 9.37
CA SER A 186 -14.11 6.74 10.23
C SER A 186 -15.46 7.42 10.06
N LEU A 187 -15.89 7.67 8.82
CA LEU A 187 -17.19 8.28 8.53
C LEU A 187 -18.34 7.37 8.99
N ALA A 188 -18.22 6.06 8.78
CA ALA A 188 -19.22 5.11 9.28
C ALA A 188 -19.30 5.12 10.82
N ALA A 189 -18.16 5.28 11.52
CA ALA A 189 -18.13 5.38 12.97
C ALA A 189 -18.67 6.72 13.51
N GLU A 190 -18.55 7.81 12.77
CA GLU A 190 -19.15 9.12 13.10
C GLU A 190 -20.67 9.01 13.23
N LEU A 191 -21.32 8.24 12.35
CA LEU A 191 -22.76 7.99 12.40
C LEU A 191 -23.22 7.27 13.68
N TRP A 192 -22.31 6.66 14.44
CA TRP A 192 -22.64 6.01 15.70
C TRP A 192 -22.65 6.95 16.91
N GLN A 193 -22.16 8.17 16.76
CA GLN A 193 -22.15 9.15 17.86
C GLN A 193 -23.57 9.48 18.35
N GLY A 194 -24.57 9.46 17.46
CA GLY A 194 -25.97 9.67 17.80
C GLY A 194 -26.60 8.56 18.65
N PHE A 195 -25.99 7.36 18.72
CA PHE A 195 -26.51 6.22 19.47
C PHE A 195 -25.90 6.07 20.87
N GLY A 196 -24.99 6.96 21.29
CA GLY A 196 -24.29 6.87 22.58
C GLY A 196 -23.30 5.70 22.70
N THR A 197 -22.90 5.08 21.58
CA THR A 197 -22.04 3.87 21.53
C THR A 197 -20.85 4.02 20.59
N SER A 198 -20.39 5.25 20.37
CA SER A 198 -19.28 5.59 19.45
C SER A 198 -18.01 4.76 19.68
N GLU A 199 -17.67 4.46 20.94
CA GLU A 199 -16.50 3.65 21.31
C GLU A 199 -16.58 2.20 20.79
N GLN A 200 -17.78 1.71 20.50
CA GLN A 200 -18.01 0.34 20.01
C GLN A 200 -18.18 0.28 18.49
N ALA A 201 -18.31 1.42 17.80
CA ALA A 201 -18.66 1.49 16.38
C ALA A 201 -17.71 0.67 15.50
N VAL A 202 -16.40 0.90 15.60
CA VAL A 202 -15.39 0.17 14.81
C VAL A 202 -15.45 -1.33 15.12
N ARG A 203 -15.61 -1.70 16.40
CA ARG A 203 -15.70 -3.11 16.82
C ARG A 203 -16.95 -3.79 16.23
N ALA A 204 -18.08 -3.09 16.23
CA ALA A 204 -19.34 -3.60 15.69
C ALA A 204 -19.33 -3.70 14.16
N LEU A 205 -18.69 -2.75 13.47
CA LEU A 205 -18.62 -2.72 12.00
C LEU A 205 -17.55 -3.66 11.42
N MET A 206 -16.52 -4.04 12.21
CA MET A 206 -15.41 -4.84 11.71
C MET A 206 -15.82 -6.19 11.09
N PRO A 207 -16.71 -7.00 11.71
CA PRO A 207 -17.17 -8.25 11.10
C PRO A 207 -17.87 -8.03 9.75
N LEU A 208 -18.66 -6.97 9.61
CA LEU A 208 -19.34 -6.61 8.36
C LEU A 208 -18.34 -6.25 7.26
N MET A 209 -17.31 -5.48 7.58
CA MET A 209 -16.27 -5.11 6.61
C MET A 209 -15.45 -6.31 6.16
N ARG A 210 -15.09 -7.22 7.09
CA ARG A 210 -14.40 -8.47 6.74
C ARG A 210 -15.24 -9.33 5.80
N GLY A 211 -16.51 -9.56 6.13
CA GLY A 211 -17.42 -10.31 5.24
C GLY A 211 -17.58 -9.66 3.86
N THR A 212 -17.54 -8.33 3.78
CA THR A 212 -17.52 -7.61 2.49
C THR A 212 -16.25 -7.91 1.70
N LEU A 213 -15.07 -7.86 2.32
CA LEU A 213 -13.79 -8.18 1.68
C LEU A 213 -13.74 -9.65 1.23
N ASP A 214 -14.21 -10.58 2.07
CA ASP A 214 -14.29 -12.00 1.75
C ASP A 214 -15.20 -12.24 0.53
N ASN A 215 -16.34 -11.54 0.45
CA ASN A 215 -17.23 -11.61 -0.72
C ASN A 215 -16.57 -11.06 -1.99
N VAL A 216 -15.79 -9.97 -1.90
CA VAL A 216 -15.04 -9.44 -3.05
C VAL A 216 -14.03 -10.47 -3.55
N GLU A 217 -13.36 -11.19 -2.66
CA GLU A 217 -12.38 -12.22 -3.02
C GLU A 217 -13.03 -13.48 -3.60
N GLN A 218 -14.09 -13.99 -2.96
CA GLN A 218 -14.68 -15.28 -3.30
C GLN A 218 -15.72 -15.22 -4.42
N ILE A 219 -16.50 -14.13 -4.49
CA ILE A 219 -17.62 -13.97 -5.44
C ILE A 219 -17.22 -13.06 -6.61
N GLY A 220 -16.38 -12.04 -6.35
CA GLY A 220 -15.91 -11.10 -7.37
C GLY A 220 -16.89 -9.96 -7.70
N ILE A 221 -16.39 -8.93 -8.38
CA ILE A 221 -17.16 -7.76 -8.82
C ILE A 221 -17.72 -8.03 -10.23
N PRO A 222 -18.99 -7.67 -10.53
CA PRO A 222 -19.94 -6.93 -9.67
C PRO A 222 -20.79 -7.80 -8.74
N GLU A 223 -20.71 -9.13 -8.85
CA GLU A 223 -21.62 -10.08 -8.20
C GLU A 223 -21.63 -10.02 -6.67
N CYS A 224 -20.54 -9.61 -6.02
CA CYS A 224 -20.46 -9.47 -4.57
C CYS A 224 -21.28 -8.28 -4.02
N LEU A 225 -21.72 -7.33 -4.86
CA LEU A 225 -22.41 -6.12 -4.41
C LEU A 225 -23.77 -6.46 -3.78
N THR A 226 -24.03 -5.93 -2.58
CA THR A 226 -25.32 -6.05 -1.87
C THR A 226 -25.88 -4.68 -1.46
N GLY A 227 -26.98 -4.66 -0.71
CA GLY A 227 -27.57 -3.43 -0.18
C GLY A 227 -28.63 -2.78 -1.09
N PRO A 228 -29.13 -1.61 -0.70
CA PRO A 228 -30.30 -0.98 -1.32
C PRO A 228 -30.07 -0.57 -2.77
N VAL A 229 -28.90 -0.02 -3.12
CA VAL A 229 -28.55 0.35 -4.51
C VAL A 229 -28.57 -0.89 -5.41
N ALA A 230 -28.01 -2.01 -4.94
CA ALA A 230 -27.92 -3.26 -5.71
C ALA A 230 -29.28 -3.84 -6.11
N ARG A 231 -30.35 -3.56 -5.35
CA ARG A 231 -31.71 -4.05 -5.62
C ARG A 231 -32.69 -2.96 -6.07
N GLY A 232 -32.21 -1.72 -6.20
CA GLY A 232 -33.05 -0.58 -6.59
C GLY A 232 -34.05 -0.14 -5.53
N ASP A 233 -33.72 -0.32 -4.25
CA ASP A 233 -34.56 0.10 -3.12
C ASP A 233 -34.45 1.61 -2.90
N ILE A 234 -35.22 2.35 -3.68
CA ILE A 234 -35.24 3.82 -3.68
C ILE A 234 -35.71 4.39 -2.34
N ASP A 235 -36.66 3.73 -1.68
CA ASP A 235 -37.26 4.25 -0.45
C ASP A 235 -36.26 4.20 0.71
N SER A 236 -35.48 3.12 0.83
CA SER A 236 -34.36 3.06 1.77
C SER A 236 -33.32 4.17 1.50
N ILE A 237 -32.98 4.44 0.23
CA ILE A 237 -32.03 5.50 -0.11
C ILE A 237 -32.54 6.87 0.31
N LYS A 238 -33.84 7.17 0.10
CA LYS A 238 -34.44 8.43 0.55
C LYS A 238 -34.38 8.59 2.06
N LEU A 239 -34.76 7.55 2.81
CA LEU A 239 -34.70 7.56 4.27
C LEU A 239 -33.28 7.79 4.79
N HIS A 240 -32.27 7.17 4.17
CA HIS A 240 -30.87 7.44 4.50
C HIS A 240 -30.49 8.89 4.25
N LEU A 241 -30.86 9.46 3.10
CA LEU A 241 -30.54 10.85 2.76
C LEU A 241 -31.21 11.83 3.74
N GLU A 242 -32.47 11.61 4.09
CA GLU A 242 -33.19 12.43 5.09
C GLU A 242 -32.50 12.37 6.46
N ALA A 243 -32.17 11.16 6.94
CA ALA A 243 -31.47 10.99 8.21
C ALA A 243 -30.07 11.63 8.22
N LEU A 244 -29.33 11.54 7.11
CA LEU A 244 -28.01 12.16 6.97
C LEU A 244 -28.09 13.69 6.91
N VAL A 245 -29.11 14.26 6.26
CA VAL A 245 -29.35 15.71 6.28
C VAL A 245 -29.59 16.20 7.69
N GLU A 246 -30.36 15.46 8.49
CA GLU A 246 -30.71 15.86 9.85
C GLU A 246 -29.56 15.66 10.85
N HIS A 247 -28.87 14.52 10.78
CA HIS A 247 -27.98 14.09 11.86
C HIS A 247 -26.49 14.07 11.51
N ALA A 248 -26.13 14.01 10.23
CA ALA A 248 -24.73 13.88 9.80
C ALA A 248 -24.45 14.56 8.45
N PRO A 249 -24.69 15.88 8.33
CA PRO A 249 -24.55 16.60 7.06
C PRO A 249 -23.12 16.56 6.51
N THR A 250 -22.11 16.33 7.36
CA THR A 250 -20.70 16.13 7.01
C THR A 250 -20.45 14.89 6.15
N VAL A 251 -21.27 13.83 6.29
CA VAL A 251 -21.12 12.55 5.59
C VAL A 251 -21.97 12.48 4.32
N LEU A 252 -22.97 13.35 4.20
CA LEU A 252 -24.00 13.32 3.14
C LEU A 252 -23.42 13.32 1.72
N ASP A 253 -22.44 14.18 1.44
CA ASP A 253 -21.85 14.28 0.11
C ASP A 253 -21.05 13.03 -0.25
N VAL A 254 -20.36 12.43 0.72
CA VAL A 254 -19.64 11.17 0.52
C VAL A 254 -20.63 10.03 0.23
N TYR A 255 -21.73 9.94 0.99
CA TYR A 255 -22.79 8.95 0.74
C TYR A 255 -23.35 9.06 -0.69
N ARG A 256 -23.65 10.29 -1.15
CA ARG A 256 -24.11 10.53 -2.52
C ARG A 256 -23.08 10.09 -3.55
N ILE A 257 -21.84 10.54 -3.44
CA ILE A 257 -20.77 10.23 -4.40
C ILE A 257 -20.56 8.71 -4.50
N LEU A 258 -20.49 8.00 -3.37
CA LEU A 258 -20.34 6.54 -3.37
C LEU A 258 -21.56 5.85 -3.98
N GLY A 259 -22.77 6.33 -3.67
CA GLY A 259 -24.00 5.84 -4.28
C GLY A 259 -23.98 5.98 -5.81
N LEU A 260 -23.57 7.14 -6.33
CA LEU A 260 -23.44 7.39 -7.77
C LEU A 260 -22.48 6.41 -8.44
N HIS A 261 -21.33 6.14 -7.81
CA HIS A 261 -20.38 5.15 -8.32
C HIS A 261 -20.84 3.70 -8.13
N THR A 262 -21.79 3.43 -7.24
CA THR A 262 -22.37 2.10 -7.01
C THR A 262 -23.45 1.75 -8.04
N VAL A 263 -24.19 2.74 -8.57
CA VAL A 263 -25.27 2.50 -9.55
C VAL A 263 -24.78 1.75 -10.81
N PRO A 264 -23.66 2.11 -11.47
CA PRO A 264 -23.13 1.35 -12.59
C PRO A 264 -22.77 -0.10 -12.24
N ILE A 265 -22.30 -0.34 -11.01
CA ILE A 265 -21.97 -1.69 -10.53
C ILE A 265 -23.26 -2.50 -10.36
N ALA A 266 -24.32 -1.90 -9.80
CA ALA A 266 -25.64 -2.52 -9.66
C ALA A 266 -26.29 -2.84 -11.00
N LEU A 267 -26.17 -1.95 -11.99
CA LEU A 267 -26.57 -2.20 -13.37
C LEU A 267 -25.80 -3.36 -13.99
N ALA A 268 -24.47 -3.38 -13.84
CA ALA A 268 -23.62 -4.45 -14.38
C ALA A 268 -23.94 -5.83 -13.76
N LYS A 269 -24.30 -5.86 -12.47
CA LYS A 269 -24.80 -7.05 -11.78
C LYS A 269 -26.17 -7.54 -12.29
N GLY A 270 -26.94 -6.67 -12.94
CA GLY A 270 -28.31 -6.98 -13.37
C GLY A 270 -29.35 -6.95 -12.24
N GLY A 271 -29.02 -6.38 -11.07
CA GLY A 271 -29.95 -6.25 -9.95
C GLY A 271 -30.99 -5.11 -10.12
N ILE A 272 -30.75 -4.23 -11.09
CA ILE A 272 -31.62 -3.12 -11.47
C ILE A 272 -31.65 -2.96 -13.00
N ASP A 273 -32.75 -2.44 -13.52
CA ASP A 273 -32.87 -1.99 -14.91
C ASP A 273 -32.44 -0.52 -15.06
N ARG A 274 -32.43 -0.03 -16.31
CA ARG A 274 -32.05 1.37 -16.61
C ARG A 274 -32.98 2.39 -15.94
N GLU A 275 -34.27 2.11 -15.88
CA GLU A 275 -35.25 3.03 -15.28
C GLU A 275 -34.96 3.22 -13.79
N LYS A 276 -34.74 2.12 -13.05
CA LYS A 276 -34.35 2.18 -11.65
C LYS A 276 -33.01 2.89 -11.45
N ALA A 277 -32.04 2.63 -12.32
CA ALA A 277 -30.75 3.31 -12.26
C ALA A 277 -30.89 4.82 -12.43
N ASP A 278 -31.64 5.29 -13.43
CA ASP A 278 -31.88 6.71 -13.67
C ASP A 278 -32.57 7.38 -12.46
N ARG A 279 -33.54 6.70 -11.85
CA ARG A 279 -34.20 7.19 -10.63
C ARG A 279 -33.25 7.28 -9.44
N LEU A 280 -32.36 6.30 -9.26
CA LEU A 280 -31.34 6.35 -8.20
C LEU A 280 -30.37 7.51 -8.43
N LEU A 281 -29.88 7.70 -9.65
CA LEU A 281 -28.99 8.80 -10.01
C LEU A 281 -29.64 10.16 -9.70
N GLN A 282 -30.89 10.37 -10.13
CA GLN A 282 -31.63 11.61 -9.86
C GLN A 282 -31.73 11.94 -8.35
N ILE A 283 -31.98 10.93 -7.51
CA ILE A 283 -32.11 11.13 -6.06
C ILE A 283 -30.74 11.44 -5.43
N LEU A 284 -29.68 10.78 -5.90
CA LEU A 284 -28.33 10.97 -5.39
C LEU A 284 -27.68 12.28 -5.86
N GLU A 285 -28.00 12.77 -7.05
CA GLU A 285 -27.50 14.04 -7.62
C GLU A 285 -28.19 15.27 -7.04
N LYS A 286 -29.39 15.12 -6.48
CA LYS A 286 -30.18 16.23 -5.95
C LYS A 286 -29.46 16.88 -4.77
N LYS A 287 -28.78 18.00 -5.03
CA LYS A 287 -28.32 18.92 -4.00
C LYS A 287 -29.54 19.62 -3.40
N GLN A 288 -29.67 19.54 -2.08
CA GLN A 288 -30.67 20.31 -1.33
C GLN A 288 -30.13 21.71 -1.07
#